data_AF-A0A1C6WGZ6-F1
#
_entry.id   AF-A0A1C6WGZ6-F1
#
_cell.length_a   1.000
_cell.length_b   1.000
_cell.length_c   1.000
_cell.angle_alpha   90.00
_cell.angle_beta   90.00
_cell.angle_gamma   90.00
#
_symmetry.space_group_name_H-M   'P 1'
#
loop_
_entity.id
_entity.type
_entity.pdbx_description
1 polymer ?
#
loop_
_entity_poly.entity_id
_entity_poly.type
_entity_poly.pdbx_seq_one_letter_code
_entity_poly.pdbx_strand_id
1 'polypeptide(L)'
;MDDYVCRRFLLVRSWFPDQLVNGKYQFISDKYFKEYCINETCASDLEKINAVCLMLLNQFFGSSTSFKYHNNINIVEYIMIWLNYMLNLKGNNDNHISALQHFYTTFINKQEKYTNSINGVTEYKNYKDLIDQKKYFWGMDSNIITNFYEAFKLLCEMYTNFDEKRSCCTNCLQNANKFVNKYKEMNQNSVITSNNSYAQLLSTLLNDYN
;
A
#
# COMPACT_ATOMS: atom_id res chain seq x y z
N MET A 1 0.82 13.84 6.69
CA MET A 1 1.15 12.98 5.52
C MET A 1 1.70 13.82 4.36
N ASP A 2 2.64 13.29 3.57
CA ASP A 2 3.09 13.92 2.31
C ASP A 2 2.01 13.73 1.22
N ASP A 3 1.55 14.83 0.60
CA ASP A 3 0.50 14.81 -0.42
C ASP A 3 0.94 14.02 -1.67
N TYR A 4 2.24 13.97 -1.94
CA TYR A 4 2.83 13.20 -3.03
C TYR A 4 2.48 11.72 -2.93
N VAL A 5 2.60 11.14 -1.72
CA VAL A 5 2.29 9.73 -1.47
C VAL A 5 0.83 9.45 -1.83
N CYS A 6 -0.08 10.29 -1.34
CA CYS A 6 -1.51 10.13 -1.62
C CYS A 6 -1.87 10.34 -3.09
N ARG A 7 -1.24 11.30 -3.78
CA ARG A 7 -1.42 11.48 -5.22
C ARG A 7 -0.97 10.24 -6.00
N ARG A 8 0.11 9.58 -5.61
CA ARG A 8 0.55 8.32 -6.25
C ARG A 8 -0.45 7.18 -6.04
N PHE A 9 -0.94 6.98 -4.81
CA PHE A 9 -1.96 5.96 -4.56
C PHE A 9 -3.30 6.30 -5.23
N LEU A 10 -3.66 7.58 -5.38
CA LEU A 10 -4.82 8.00 -6.15
C LEU A 10 -4.67 7.65 -7.65
N LEU A 11 -3.49 7.92 -8.24
CA LEU A 11 -3.19 7.54 -9.62
C LEU A 11 -3.24 6.02 -9.81
N VAL A 12 -2.63 5.25 -8.89
CA VAL A 12 -2.71 3.79 -8.91
C VAL A 12 -4.15 3.32 -8.90
N ARG A 13 -5.00 3.83 -7.99
CA ARG A 13 -6.44 3.47 -7.96
C ARG A 13 -7.18 3.85 -9.25
N SER A 14 -6.77 4.92 -9.93
CA SER A 14 -7.37 5.33 -11.20
C SER A 14 -7.01 4.42 -12.39
N TRP A 15 -5.87 3.72 -12.32
CA TRP A 15 -5.40 2.82 -13.38
C TRP A 15 -5.62 1.35 -13.05
N PHE A 16 -5.58 1.00 -11.76
CA PHE A 16 -5.80 -0.33 -11.21
C PHE A 16 -6.72 -0.19 -9.98
N PRO A 17 -8.05 -0.20 -10.20
CA PRO A 17 -9.03 -0.02 -9.14
C PRO A 17 -8.87 -1.05 -8.03
N ASP A 18 -9.13 -0.60 -6.82
CA ASP A 18 -9.14 -1.40 -5.60
C ASP A 18 -10.48 -2.13 -5.39
N GLN A 19 -11.08 -2.55 -6.51
CA GLN A 19 -12.36 -3.24 -6.59
C GLN A 19 -12.32 -4.26 -7.73
N LEU A 20 -13.08 -5.35 -7.59
CA LEU A 20 -13.19 -6.37 -8.62
C LEU A 20 -14.31 -6.03 -9.60
N VAL A 21 -14.03 -6.16 -10.89
CA VAL A 21 -15.04 -6.09 -11.96
C VAL A 21 -15.32 -7.50 -12.44
N ASN A 22 -16.55 -8.00 -12.24
CA ASN A 22 -16.93 -9.38 -12.53
C ASN A 22 -16.00 -10.42 -11.88
N GLY A 23 -15.60 -10.16 -10.63
CA GLY A 23 -14.70 -11.05 -9.87
C GLY A 23 -13.25 -11.09 -10.38
N LYS A 24 -12.82 -10.13 -11.21
CA LYS A 24 -11.46 -10.04 -11.75
C LYS A 24 -10.83 -8.68 -11.52
N TYR A 25 -9.50 -8.66 -11.40
CA TYR A 25 -8.73 -7.42 -11.42
C TYR A 25 -8.56 -6.96 -12.86
N GLN A 26 -8.81 -5.67 -13.09
CA GLN A 26 -8.73 -5.06 -14.41
C GLN A 26 -7.87 -3.80 -14.35
N PHE A 27 -6.97 -3.67 -15.31
CA PHE A 27 -6.35 -2.38 -15.57
C PHE A 27 -7.33 -1.53 -16.38
N ILE A 28 -7.61 -0.33 -15.91
CA ILE A 28 -8.21 0.74 -16.72
C ILE A 28 -7.15 1.26 -17.69
N SER A 29 -5.89 1.34 -17.25
CA SER A 29 -4.73 1.62 -18.09
C SER A 29 -3.53 0.82 -17.60
N ASP A 30 -2.88 0.09 -18.51
CA ASP A 30 -1.70 -0.73 -18.22
C ASP A 30 -0.38 -0.04 -18.60
N LYS A 31 -0.45 1.13 -19.26
CA LYS A 31 0.70 1.85 -19.85
C LYS A 31 1.86 2.02 -18.88
N TYR A 32 1.57 2.35 -17.62
CA TYR A 32 2.57 2.62 -16.58
C TYR A 32 3.00 1.36 -15.81
N PHE A 33 2.35 0.22 -16.06
CA PHE A 33 2.63 -1.05 -15.37
C PHE A 33 3.38 -2.05 -16.25
N LYS A 34 3.34 -1.90 -17.58
CA LYS A 34 3.97 -2.84 -18.53
C LYS A 34 5.44 -3.13 -18.24
N GLU A 35 6.23 -2.11 -17.88
CA GLU A 35 7.65 -2.29 -17.55
C GLU A 35 7.89 -3.14 -16.28
N TYR A 36 6.89 -3.21 -15.40
CA TYR A 36 6.94 -4.00 -14.17
C TYR A 36 6.33 -5.40 -14.34
N CYS A 37 5.58 -5.64 -15.42
CA CYS A 37 5.02 -6.95 -15.75
C CYS A 37 6.12 -8.01 -16.01
N ILE A 38 5.81 -9.26 -15.70
CA ILE A 38 6.60 -10.41 -16.17
C ILE A 38 6.30 -10.58 -17.66
N ASN A 39 7.35 -10.68 -18.48
CA ASN A 39 7.24 -10.82 -19.94
C ASN A 39 6.28 -9.80 -20.58
N GLU A 40 6.18 -8.60 -20.00
CA GLU A 40 5.33 -7.48 -20.46
C GLU A 40 3.82 -7.77 -20.58
N THR A 41 3.33 -8.91 -20.08
CA THR A 41 1.96 -9.38 -20.36
C THR A 41 1.01 -9.33 -19.15
N CYS A 42 1.53 -9.29 -17.91
CA CYS A 42 0.74 -9.27 -16.67
C CYS A 42 -0.50 -10.18 -16.75
N ALA A 43 -0.28 -11.43 -17.15
CA ALA A 43 -1.33 -12.31 -17.65
C ALA A 43 -2.28 -12.75 -16.53
N SER A 44 -1.73 -12.99 -15.34
CA SER A 44 -2.49 -13.40 -14.16
C SER A 44 -2.81 -12.23 -13.23
N ASP A 45 -3.84 -12.38 -12.41
CA ASP A 45 -4.21 -11.37 -11.42
C ASP A 45 -3.10 -11.10 -10.39
N LEU A 46 -2.39 -12.17 -9.98
CA LEU A 46 -1.20 -12.08 -9.13
C LEU A 46 -0.07 -11.29 -9.81
N GLU A 47 0.14 -11.48 -11.12
CA GLU A 47 1.12 -10.70 -11.88
C GLU A 47 0.74 -9.21 -12.02
N LYS A 48 -0.55 -8.89 -12.17
CA LYS A 48 -1.01 -7.49 -12.18
C LYS A 48 -0.72 -6.81 -10.85
N ILE A 49 -1.08 -7.46 -9.73
CA ILE A 49 -0.78 -6.97 -8.38
C ILE A 49 0.73 -6.82 -8.20
N ASN A 50 1.52 -7.77 -8.69
CA ASN A 50 2.98 -7.71 -8.65
C ASN A 50 3.55 -6.51 -9.40
N ALA A 51 3.07 -6.24 -10.61
CA ALA A 51 3.53 -5.10 -11.39
C ALA A 51 3.22 -3.77 -10.71
N VAL A 52 2.03 -3.62 -10.13
CA VAL A 52 1.65 -2.40 -9.41
C VAL A 52 2.45 -2.24 -8.12
N CYS A 53 2.71 -3.33 -7.39
CA CYS A 53 3.57 -3.33 -6.20
C CYS A 53 4.99 -2.87 -6.53
N LEU A 54 5.61 -3.46 -7.57
CA LEU A 54 6.93 -3.06 -8.06
C LEU A 54 6.96 -1.60 -8.52
N MET A 55 5.92 -1.13 -9.21
CA MET A 55 5.82 0.27 -9.63
C MET A 55 5.82 1.22 -8.42
N LEU A 56 5.01 0.91 -7.39
CA LEU A 56 4.98 1.71 -6.15
C LEU A 56 6.35 1.72 -5.47
N LEU A 57 6.97 0.55 -5.32
CA LEU A 57 8.32 0.44 -4.74
C LEU A 57 9.33 1.24 -5.54
N ASN A 58 9.31 1.16 -6.87
CA ASN A 58 10.22 1.90 -7.72
C ASN A 58 10.01 3.42 -7.67
N GLN A 59 8.76 3.88 -7.54
CA GLN A 59 8.50 5.32 -7.44
C GLN A 59 9.04 5.91 -6.14
N PHE A 60 8.87 5.23 -5.02
CA PHE A 60 9.28 5.74 -3.71
C PHE A 60 10.73 5.39 -3.35
N PHE A 61 11.23 4.26 -3.88
CA PHE A 61 12.48 3.64 -3.48
C PHE A 61 13.37 3.26 -4.68
N GLY A 62 13.10 3.72 -5.89
CA GLY A 62 13.93 3.41 -7.08
C GLY A 62 15.23 4.20 -7.18
N SER A 63 15.46 5.17 -6.29
CA SER A 63 16.67 5.99 -6.27
C SER A 63 16.91 6.60 -4.88
N SER A 64 18.16 6.98 -4.59
CA SER A 64 18.50 7.67 -3.34
C SER A 64 17.86 9.05 -3.23
N THR A 65 17.61 9.71 -4.37
CA THR A 65 16.80 10.94 -4.41
C THR A 65 15.37 10.67 -3.98
N SER A 66 14.68 9.68 -4.55
CA SER A 66 13.31 9.32 -4.15
C SER A 66 13.23 8.99 -2.65
N PHE A 67 14.20 8.24 -2.13
CA PHE A 67 14.28 7.90 -0.71
C PHE A 67 14.39 9.14 0.19
N LYS A 68 15.29 10.08 -0.15
CA LYS A 68 15.54 11.29 0.67
C LYS A 68 14.38 12.28 0.64
N TYR A 69 13.68 12.42 -0.49
CA TYR A 69 12.53 13.33 -0.60
C TYR A 69 11.34 12.86 0.23
N HIS A 70 11.13 11.55 0.34
CA HIS A 70 9.94 10.97 0.95
C HIS A 70 10.25 10.23 2.25
N ASN A 71 11.37 10.56 2.89
CA ASN A 71 12.06 9.89 4.00
C ASN A 71 11.13 9.36 5.11
N ASN A 72 10.42 8.27 4.84
CA ASN A 72 9.45 7.72 5.77
C ASN A 72 9.28 6.22 5.56
N ILE A 73 9.75 5.46 6.55
CA ILE A 73 9.51 4.02 6.68
C ILE A 73 8.00 3.67 6.65
N ASN A 74 7.14 4.65 6.96
CA ASN A 74 5.68 4.55 6.87
C ASN A 74 5.19 4.29 5.43
N ILE A 75 5.93 4.68 4.39
CA ILE A 75 5.52 4.42 3.00
C ILE A 75 5.54 2.93 2.68
N VAL A 76 6.52 2.18 3.20
CA VAL A 76 6.53 0.72 3.07
C VAL A 76 5.28 0.14 3.73
N GLU A 77 4.85 0.69 4.86
CA GLU A 77 3.62 0.26 5.54
C GLU A 77 2.39 0.53 4.67
N TYR A 78 2.29 1.69 4.01
CA TYR A 78 1.18 1.99 3.09
C TYR A 78 1.16 1.09 1.85
N ILE A 79 2.33 0.78 1.28
CA ILE A 79 2.44 -0.21 0.19
C ILE A 79 1.99 -1.58 0.69
N MET A 80 2.39 -1.98 1.89
CA MET A 80 2.00 -3.27 2.47
C MET A 80 0.52 -3.34 2.83
N ILE A 81 -0.09 -2.27 3.34
CA ILE A 81 -1.54 -2.18 3.56
C ILE A 81 -2.27 -2.38 2.22
N TRP A 82 -1.89 -1.61 1.19
CA TRP A 82 -2.48 -1.73 -0.14
C TRP A 82 -2.30 -3.14 -0.72
N LEU A 83 -1.08 -3.71 -0.65
CA LEU A 83 -0.78 -5.04 -1.18
C LEU A 83 -1.62 -6.12 -0.49
N ASN A 84 -1.69 -6.11 0.85
CA ASN A 84 -2.51 -7.07 1.59
C ASN A 84 -3.99 -6.92 1.26
N TYR A 85 -4.50 -5.68 1.20
CA TYR A 85 -5.89 -5.43 0.84
C TYR A 85 -6.19 -6.00 -0.56
N MET A 86 -5.36 -5.66 -1.54
CA MET A 86 -5.51 -6.13 -2.91
C MET A 86 -5.38 -7.65 -3.02
N LEU A 87 -4.54 -8.32 -2.24
CA LEU A 87 -4.46 -9.78 -2.26
C LEU A 87 -5.70 -10.44 -1.64
N ASN A 88 -6.31 -9.83 -0.62
CA ASN A 88 -7.46 -10.38 0.10
C ASN A 88 -8.82 -10.07 -0.55
N LEU A 89 -8.90 -9.19 -1.55
CA LEU A 89 -10.15 -8.84 -2.25
C LEU A 89 -10.85 -10.05 -2.90
N LYS A 90 -10.09 -11.07 -3.34
CA LYS A 90 -10.64 -12.32 -3.90
C LYS A 90 -10.90 -13.41 -2.86
N GLY A 91 -10.57 -13.15 -1.60
CA GLY A 91 -10.39 -14.21 -0.61
C GLY A 91 -9.17 -15.07 -0.93
N ASN A 92 -8.74 -15.84 0.06
CA ASN A 92 -7.67 -16.81 -0.09
C ASN A 92 -8.27 -18.21 -0.16
N ASN A 93 -7.93 -18.97 -1.19
CA ASN A 93 -8.44 -20.34 -1.38
C ASN A 93 -7.57 -21.39 -0.66
N ASP A 94 -6.38 -21.01 -0.21
CA ASP A 94 -5.47 -21.89 0.54
C ASP A 94 -5.51 -21.54 2.03
N ASN A 95 -6.02 -22.47 2.84
CA ASN A 95 -6.14 -22.28 4.29
C ASN A 95 -4.81 -22.46 5.03
N HIS A 96 -3.74 -22.91 4.37
CA HIS A 96 -2.45 -23.20 5.00
C HIS A 96 -1.43 -22.07 4.90
N ILE A 97 -1.57 -21.18 3.90
CA ILE A 97 -0.66 -20.05 3.68
C ILE A 97 -1.46 -18.80 3.34
N SER A 98 -1.15 -17.67 3.96
CA SER A 98 -1.83 -16.41 3.63
C SER A 98 -1.54 -15.99 2.18
N ALA A 99 -2.47 -15.24 1.57
CA ALA A 99 -2.29 -14.71 0.22
C ALA A 99 -1.00 -13.87 0.09
N LEU A 100 -0.62 -13.12 1.15
CA LEU A 100 0.63 -12.39 1.20
C LEU A 100 1.87 -13.30 1.25
N GLN A 101 1.85 -14.37 2.04
CA GLN A 101 2.97 -15.32 2.09
C GLN A 101 3.13 -16.05 0.75
N HIS A 102 2.02 -16.44 0.10
CA HIS A 102 2.06 -17.01 -1.23
C HIS A 102 2.63 -16.02 -2.26
N PHE A 103 2.17 -14.76 -2.25
CA PHE A 103 2.71 -13.70 -3.10
C PHE A 103 4.21 -13.48 -2.87
N TYR A 104 4.63 -13.42 -1.60
CA TYR A 104 6.02 -13.20 -1.22
C TYR A 104 6.94 -14.32 -1.72
N THR A 105 6.56 -15.57 -1.50
CA THR A 105 7.35 -16.74 -1.94
C THR A 105 7.38 -16.89 -3.46
N THR A 106 6.33 -16.45 -4.16
CA THR A 106 6.23 -16.51 -5.61
C THR A 106 7.04 -15.40 -6.28
N PHE A 107 6.97 -14.17 -5.78
CA PHE A 107 7.56 -13.00 -6.43
C PHE A 107 8.68 -12.36 -5.62
N ILE A 108 8.40 -11.83 -4.43
CA ILE A 108 9.34 -10.99 -3.67
C ILE A 108 10.65 -11.74 -3.37
N ASN A 109 10.59 -13.02 -3.03
CA ASN A 109 11.76 -13.80 -2.67
C ASN A 109 12.58 -14.30 -3.89
N LYS A 110 11.98 -14.33 -5.08
CA LYS A 110 12.54 -15.02 -6.25
C LYS A 110 12.92 -14.07 -7.39
N GLN A 111 12.17 -12.98 -7.58
CA GLN A 111 12.38 -12.10 -8.71
C GLN A 111 13.52 -11.11 -8.45
N GLU A 112 14.44 -11.04 -9.41
CA GLU A 112 15.57 -10.10 -9.42
C GLU A 112 15.15 -8.64 -9.22
N LYS A 113 13.98 -8.24 -9.73
CA LYS A 113 13.44 -6.88 -9.51
C LYS A 113 13.24 -6.52 -8.03
N TYR A 114 13.08 -7.51 -7.14
CA TYR A 114 12.97 -7.28 -5.70
C TYR A 114 14.27 -7.53 -4.94
N THR A 115 15.12 -8.45 -5.43
CA THR A 115 16.30 -8.95 -4.71
C THR A 115 17.59 -8.26 -5.13
N ASN A 116 17.65 -7.67 -6.32
CA ASN A 116 18.84 -6.95 -6.78
C ASN A 116 18.97 -5.60 -6.08
N SER A 117 20.21 -5.21 -5.84
CA SER A 117 20.53 -3.87 -5.35
C SER A 117 20.17 -2.80 -6.37
N ILE A 118 19.80 -1.63 -5.86
CA ILE A 118 19.46 -0.48 -6.70
C ILE A 118 20.70 0.40 -6.82
N ASN A 119 21.10 0.70 -8.05
CA ASN A 119 22.30 1.48 -8.28
C ASN A 119 22.20 2.87 -7.64
N GLY A 120 23.23 3.27 -6.89
CA GLY A 120 23.28 4.57 -6.22
C GLY A 120 22.40 4.70 -4.98
N VAL A 121 21.82 3.61 -4.48
CA VAL A 121 21.10 3.53 -3.20
C VAL A 121 21.95 2.77 -2.19
N THR A 122 22.08 3.31 -0.98
CA THR A 122 22.90 2.70 0.10
C THR A 122 22.13 2.52 1.40
N GLU A 123 20.96 3.14 1.52
CA GLU A 123 20.13 3.20 2.71
C GLU A 123 19.40 1.87 3.00
N TYR A 124 19.25 1.02 1.99
CA TYR A 124 18.71 -0.34 2.07
C TYR A 124 19.32 -1.21 0.96
N LYS A 125 19.27 -2.53 1.14
CA LYS A 125 19.92 -3.46 0.19
C LYS A 125 19.17 -3.60 -1.12
N ASN A 126 17.85 -3.73 -1.05
CA ASN A 126 16.94 -3.96 -2.18
C ASN A 126 15.48 -3.80 -1.68
N TYR A 127 14.48 -3.94 -2.56
CA TYR A 127 13.08 -3.83 -2.14
C TYR A 127 12.64 -4.93 -1.18
N LYS A 128 13.16 -6.15 -1.34
CA LYS A 128 12.87 -7.25 -0.42
C LYS A 128 13.29 -6.91 1.02
N ASP A 129 14.43 -6.27 1.21
CA ASP A 129 14.94 -5.83 2.51
C ASP A 129 13.97 -4.85 3.20
N LEU A 130 13.41 -3.90 2.46
CA LEU A 130 12.37 -2.99 2.96
C LEU A 130 11.12 -3.75 3.41
N ILE A 131 10.64 -4.70 2.59
CA ILE A 131 9.44 -5.49 2.90
C ILE A 131 9.69 -6.43 4.10
N ASP A 132 10.89 -6.99 4.22
CA ASP A 132 11.27 -7.90 5.31
C ASP A 132 11.28 -7.23 6.69
N GLN A 133 11.38 -5.90 6.75
CA GLN A 133 11.22 -5.14 7.99
C GLN A 133 9.75 -5.06 8.45
N LYS A 134 8.80 -5.38 7.56
CA LYS A 134 7.35 -5.30 7.79
C LYS A 134 6.68 -6.67 7.85
N LYS A 135 7.40 -7.69 8.34
CA LYS A 135 6.91 -9.08 8.47
C LYS A 135 5.68 -9.26 9.34
N TYR A 136 5.38 -8.30 10.23
CA TYR A 136 4.17 -8.35 11.07
C TYR A 136 2.88 -8.34 10.24
N PHE A 137 2.90 -7.89 8.98
CA PHE A 137 1.75 -7.98 8.07
C PHE A 137 1.37 -9.43 7.72
N TRP A 138 2.28 -10.41 7.82
CA TRP A 138 1.97 -11.81 7.47
C TRP A 138 0.90 -12.45 8.36
N GLY A 139 0.80 -12.02 9.63
CA GLY A 139 -0.16 -12.53 10.59
C GLY A 139 -1.35 -11.59 10.84
N MET A 140 -1.49 -10.52 10.04
CA MET A 140 -2.56 -9.56 10.24
C MET A 140 -3.86 -10.05 9.65
N ASP A 141 -4.93 -10.03 10.45
CA ASP A 141 -6.27 -10.41 10.02
C ASP A 141 -6.74 -9.52 8.85
N SER A 142 -7.44 -10.11 7.89
CA SER A 142 -7.89 -9.40 6.68
C SER A 142 -8.89 -8.28 6.98
N ASN A 143 -9.68 -8.38 8.05
CA ASN A 143 -10.58 -7.29 8.47
C ASN A 143 -9.79 -6.15 9.10
N ILE A 144 -8.73 -6.46 9.85
CA ILE A 144 -7.82 -5.44 10.39
C ILE A 144 -7.13 -4.71 9.24
N ILE A 145 -6.60 -5.44 8.24
CA ILE A 145 -6.04 -4.84 7.02
C ILE A 145 -7.06 -3.94 6.31
N THR A 146 -8.29 -4.41 6.15
CA THR A 146 -9.37 -3.64 5.52
C THR A 146 -9.62 -2.34 6.26
N ASN A 147 -9.66 -2.37 7.59
CA ASN A 147 -9.83 -1.17 8.40
C ASN A 147 -8.67 -0.18 8.22
N PHE A 148 -7.42 -0.66 8.23
CA PHE A 148 -6.24 0.17 7.95
C PHE A 148 -6.29 0.77 6.54
N TYR A 149 -6.68 0.00 5.52
CA TYR A 149 -6.76 0.47 4.14
C TYR A 149 -7.86 1.52 3.94
N GLU A 150 -9.03 1.34 4.57
CA GLU A 150 -10.10 2.34 4.52
C GLU A 150 -9.70 3.65 5.22
N ALA A 151 -9.07 3.56 6.40
CA ALA A 151 -8.55 4.75 7.10
C ALA A 151 -7.49 5.46 6.24
N PHE A 152 -6.56 4.71 5.64
CA PHE A 152 -5.56 5.24 4.72
C PHE A 152 -6.18 5.91 3.47
N LYS A 153 -7.24 5.32 2.90
CA LYS A 153 -7.96 5.94 1.76
C LYS A 153 -8.61 7.26 2.15
N LEU A 154 -9.31 7.31 3.28
CA LEU A 154 -9.93 8.53 3.79
C LEU A 154 -8.90 9.63 4.02
N LEU A 155 -7.76 9.26 4.61
CA LEU A 155 -6.61 10.14 4.78
C LEU A 155 -6.17 10.71 3.43
N CYS A 156 -5.91 9.85 2.44
CA CYS A 156 -5.48 10.34 1.14
C CYS A 156 -6.50 11.17 0.40
N GLU A 157 -7.79 10.88 0.52
CA GLU A 157 -8.83 11.72 -0.06
C GLU A 157 -8.87 13.12 0.56
N MET A 158 -8.50 13.28 1.84
CA MET A 158 -8.35 14.62 2.44
C MET A 158 -7.16 15.37 1.82
N TYR A 159 -6.02 14.71 1.68
CA TYR A 159 -4.81 15.33 1.12
C TYR A 159 -4.91 15.63 -0.38
N THR A 160 -5.59 14.80 -1.17
CA THR A 160 -5.70 15.01 -2.62
C THR A 160 -6.86 15.91 -3.05
N ASN A 161 -7.90 16.04 -2.22
CA ASN A 161 -8.99 17.00 -2.47
C ASN A 161 -8.64 18.42 -2.00
N PHE A 162 -7.50 18.59 -1.33
CA PHE A 162 -6.93 19.88 -1.01
C PHE A 162 -6.28 20.47 -2.27
N ASP A 163 -6.97 21.41 -2.91
CA ASP A 163 -6.43 22.22 -3.98
C ASP A 163 -5.90 23.50 -3.33
N GLU A 164 -4.59 23.78 -3.41
CA GLU A 164 -3.98 25.00 -2.84
C GLU A 164 -4.65 26.28 -3.34
N LYS A 165 -5.33 26.23 -4.50
CA LYS A 165 -6.08 27.35 -5.09
C LYS A 165 -7.51 27.48 -4.53
N ARG A 166 -8.00 26.49 -3.79
CA ARG A 166 -9.31 26.51 -3.14
C ARG A 166 -9.12 26.48 -1.63
N SER A 167 -9.42 27.59 -0.96
CA SER A 167 -9.33 27.72 0.49
C SER A 167 -10.23 26.76 1.27
N CYS A 168 -11.19 26.10 0.61
CA CYS A 168 -12.14 25.18 1.22
C CYS A 168 -12.19 23.85 0.46
N CYS A 169 -11.84 22.77 1.16
CA CYS A 169 -12.11 21.42 0.72
C CYS A 169 -13.45 20.94 1.30
N THR A 170 -14.52 21.05 0.50
CA THR A 170 -15.89 20.71 0.93
C THR A 170 -16.02 19.27 1.45
N ASN A 171 -15.28 18.33 0.84
CA ASN A 171 -15.31 16.92 1.24
C ASN A 171 -14.33 16.58 2.37
N CYS A 172 -13.41 17.47 2.73
CA CYS A 172 -12.40 17.18 3.75
C CYS A 172 -13.01 17.05 5.15
N LEU A 173 -13.96 17.91 5.53
CA LEU A 173 -14.62 17.80 6.83
C LEU A 173 -15.38 16.46 6.96
N GLN A 174 -16.08 16.06 5.89
CA GLN A 174 -16.80 14.79 5.88
C GLN A 174 -15.84 13.60 5.98
N ASN A 175 -14.75 13.61 5.23
CA ASN A 175 -13.75 12.56 5.27
C ASN A 175 -12.95 12.54 6.58
N ALA A 176 -12.69 13.70 7.19
CA ALA A 176 -12.08 13.83 8.51
C ALA A 176 -12.96 13.20 9.59
N ASN A 177 -14.26 13.48 9.58
CA ASN A 177 -15.20 12.87 10.51
C ASN A 177 -15.26 11.35 10.33
N LYS A 178 -15.27 10.85 9.09
CA LYS A 178 -15.21 9.41 8.80
C LYS A 178 -13.89 8.80 9.31
N PHE A 179 -12.76 9.47 9.08
CA PHE A 179 -11.45 9.03 9.55
C PHE A 179 -11.40 8.94 11.07
N VAL A 180 -11.84 9.98 11.79
CA VAL A 180 -11.86 10.02 13.26
C VAL A 180 -12.72 8.89 13.83
N ASN A 181 -13.89 8.63 13.25
CA ASN A 181 -14.74 7.52 13.67
C ASN A 181 -14.06 6.16 13.42
N LYS A 182 -13.49 5.95 12.24
CA LYS A 182 -12.76 4.72 11.89
C LYS A 182 -11.56 4.51 12.82
N TYR A 183 -10.80 5.56 13.09
CA TYR A 183 -9.67 5.54 14.01
C TYR A 183 -10.12 5.16 15.42
N LYS A 184 -11.22 5.74 15.92
CA LYS A 184 -11.76 5.43 17.24
C LYS A 184 -12.16 3.97 17.37
N GLU A 185 -12.81 3.40 16.36
CA GLU A 185 -13.16 1.97 16.31
C GLU A 185 -11.89 1.09 16.37
N MET A 186 -10.88 1.42 15.57
CA MET A 186 -9.60 0.69 15.55
C MET A 186 -8.83 0.82 16.88
N ASN A 187 -8.87 2.00 17.51
CA ASN A 187 -8.24 2.26 18.81
C ASN A 187 -8.96 1.59 19.98
N GLN A 188 -10.18 1.08 19.80
CA GLN A 188 -10.89 0.26 20.78
C GLN A 188 -10.70 -1.23 20.54
N ASN A 189 -10.12 -1.63 19.40
CA ASN A 189 -9.85 -3.03 19.09
C ASN A 189 -8.62 -3.51 19.89
N SER A 190 -8.82 -4.48 20.78
CA SER A 190 -7.76 -5.03 21.63
C SER A 190 -6.67 -5.75 20.83
N VAL A 191 -6.99 -6.36 19.69
CA VAL A 191 -6.00 -7.02 18.82
C VAL A 191 -5.03 -6.00 18.21
N ILE A 192 -5.54 -4.81 17.84
CA ILE A 192 -4.72 -3.72 17.30
C ILE A 192 -3.88 -3.09 18.42
N THR A 193 -4.51 -2.73 19.54
CA THR A 193 -3.86 -1.96 20.60
C THR A 193 -2.88 -2.77 21.46
N SER A 194 -3.09 -4.08 21.61
CA SER A 194 -2.16 -4.96 22.36
C SER A 194 -0.95 -5.40 21.54
N ASN A 195 -1.01 -5.34 20.22
CA ASN A 195 0.12 -5.67 19.34
C ASN A 195 0.94 -4.40 19.07
N ASN A 196 2.20 -4.39 19.51
CA ASN A 196 3.07 -3.22 19.40
C ASN A 196 3.22 -2.71 17.95
N SER A 197 3.37 -3.61 16.97
CA SER A 197 3.51 -3.21 15.56
C SER A 197 2.21 -2.64 14.99
N TYR A 198 1.06 -3.16 15.40
CA TYR A 198 -0.24 -2.69 14.91
C TYR A 198 -0.61 -1.35 15.56
N ALA A 199 -0.32 -1.20 16.86
CA ALA A 199 -0.46 0.05 17.58
C ALA A 199 0.45 1.15 17.00
N GLN A 200 1.69 0.80 16.61
CA GLN A 200 2.60 1.72 15.93
C GLN A 200 2.05 2.13 14.56
N LEU A 201 1.53 1.19 13.76
CA LEU A 201 0.89 1.49 12.47
C LEU A 201 -0.34 2.41 12.64
N LEU A 202 -1.13 2.20 13.69
CA LEU A 202 -2.26 3.06 14.03
C LEU A 202 -1.79 4.47 14.42
N SER A 203 -0.73 4.57 15.23
CA SER A 203 -0.10 5.84 15.59
C SER A 203 0.44 6.58 14.36
N THR A 204 1.05 5.86 13.41
CA THR A 204 1.48 6.42 12.12
C THR A 204 0.31 7.08 11.39
N LEU A 205 -0.85 6.42 11.26
CA LEU A 205 -2.03 7.02 10.63
C LEU A 205 -2.53 8.26 11.36
N LEU A 206 -2.52 8.27 12.70
CA LEU A 206 -2.93 9.44 13.49
C LEU A 206 -1.97 10.61 13.28
N ASN A 207 -0.66 10.35 13.32
CA ASN A 207 0.36 11.36 13.11
C ASN A 207 0.28 11.95 11.70
N ASP A 208 -0.07 11.13 10.72
CA ASP A 208 -0.24 11.59 9.35
C ASP A 208 -1.56 12.35 9.12
N TYR A 209 -2.59 12.12 9.96
CA TYR A 209 -3.84 12.87 9.96
C TYR A 209 -3.71 14.25 10.61
N ASN A 210 -2.97 14.33 11.72
CA ASN A 210 -2.71 15.57 12.45
C ASN A 210 -1.80 16.53 11.66
#